data_AF-A0A2T4Q067-F1
#
_entry.id   AF-A0A2T4Q067-F1
#
_cell.length_a   1.000
_cell.length_b   1.000
_cell.length_c   1.000
_cell.angle_alpha   90.00
_cell.angle_beta   90.00
_cell.angle_gamma   90.00
#
_symmetry.space_group_name_H-M   'P 1'
#
loop_
_entity.id
_entity.type
_entity.pdbx_description
1 polymer ?
#
loop_
_entity_poly.entity_id
_entity_poly.type
_entity_poly.pdbx_seq_one_letter_code
_entity_poly.pdbx_strand_id
1 'polypeptide(L)' 'MDKVVISLYKKGLYTDETFRKFVRVGWVTTEQFKETTGKDYEPQA' A
#
# COMPACT_ATOMS: atom_id res chain seq x y z
N MET A 1 -2.79 11.54 2.80
CA MET A 1 -2.38 10.50 3.79
C MET A 1 -1.51 9.45 3.10
N ASP A 2 -1.88 9.06 1.89
CA ASP A 2 -1.08 8.37 0.87
C ASP A 2 0.45 8.64 0.93
N LYS A 3 0.91 9.90 0.85
CA LYS A 3 2.35 10.21 0.82
C LYS A 3 3.12 9.72 2.05
N VAL A 4 2.51 9.80 3.23
CA VAL A 4 3.12 9.35 4.48
C VAL A 4 3.21 7.83 4.48
N VAL A 5 2.13 7.13 4.13
CA VAL A 5 2.08 5.67 4.08
C VAL A 5 3.09 5.11 3.07
N ILE A 6 3.15 5.70 1.86
CA ILE A 6 4.11 5.31 0.82
C ILE A 6 5.55 5.53 1.28
N SER A 7 5.84 6.65 1.94
CA SER A 7 7.19 6.94 2.46
C SER A 7 7.60 5.92 3.54
N LEU A 8 6.68 5.56 4.43
CA LEU A 8 6.93 4.57 5.49
C LEU A 8 7.14 3.16 4.91
N TYR A 9 6.36 2.77 3.89
CA TYR A 9 6.56 1.52 3.17
C TYR A 9 7.93 1.48 2.47
N LYS A 10 8.31 2.55 1.75
CA LYS A 10 9.63 2.66 1.11
C LYS A 10 10.81 2.65 2.11
N LYS A 11 10.57 3.04 3.36
CA LYS A 11 11.53 2.92 4.46
C LYS A 11 11.60 1.51 5.06
N GLY A 12 10.81 0.56 4.57
CA GLY A 12 10.75 -0.80 5.10
C GLY A 12 10.00 -0.93 6.43
N LEU A 13 9.26 0.11 6.85
CA LEU A 13 8.52 0.09 8.11
C LEU A 13 7.20 -0.69 8.01
N TYR A 14 6.75 -0.97 6.79
CA TYR A 14 5.53 -1.72 6.51
C TYR A 14 5.80 -2.87 5.55
N THR A 15 5.17 -4.00 5.83
CA THR A 15 5.09 -5.15 4.93
C THR A 15 3.99 -4.94 3.88
N ASP A 16 4.03 -5.72 2.80
CA ASP A 16 3.00 -5.70 1.76
C ASP A 16 1.59 -5.90 2.32
N GLU A 17 1.43 -6.79 3.30
CA GLU A 17 0.16 -7.03 3.98
C GLU A 17 -0.36 -5.80 4.71
N THR A 18 0.52 -5.09 5.41
CA THR A 18 0.16 -3.85 6.12
C THR A 18 -0.19 -2.77 5.11
N PHE A 19 0.55 -2.70 4.01
CA PHE A 19 0.29 -1.74 2.95
C PHE A 19 -1.04 -2.00 2.23
N ARG A 20 -1.43 -3.27 2.03
CA ARG A 20 -2.75 -3.67 1.52
C ARG A 20 -3.90 -3.21 2.43
N LYS A 21 -3.72 -3.22 3.76
CA LYS A 21 -4.74 -2.71 4.69
C LYS A 21 -5.03 -1.23 4.46
N PHE A 22 -4.00 -0.43 4.14
CA PHE A 22 -4.18 0.99 3.80
C PHE A 22 -4.94 1.22 2.50
N VAL A 23 -4.82 0.30 1.54
CA VAL A 23 -5.65 0.30 0.34
C VAL A 23 -7.11 0.01 0.69
N ARG A 24 -7.35 -1.00 1.54
CA ARG A 24 -8.70 -1.39 1.97
C ARG A 24 -9.45 -0.28 2.72
N VAL A 25 -8.76 0.49 3.55
CA VAL A 25 -9.37 1.65 4.25
C VAL A 25 -9.41 2.93 3.41
N GLY A 26 -9.00 2.87 2.14
CA GLY A 26 -9.06 4.00 1.20
C GLY A 26 -7.99 5.08 1.44
N TRP A 27 -6.94 4.77 2.20
CA TRP A 27 -5.84 5.72 2.44
C TRP A 27 -4.84 5.78 1.29
N VAL A 28 -4.77 4.70 0.50
CA VAL A 28 -3.91 4.52 -0.68
C VAL A 28 -4.79 3.91 -1.78
N THR A 29 -4.60 4.31 -3.03
CA THR A 29 -5.33 3.69 -4.16
C THR A 29 -4.66 2.38 -4.60
N THR A 30 -5.38 1.53 -5.33
CA THR A 30 -4.82 0.31 -5.92
C THR A 30 -3.70 0.62 -6.92
N GLU A 31 -3.80 1.73 -7.65
CA GLU A 31 -2.73 2.23 -8.53
C GLU A 31 -1.47 2.60 -7.74
N GLN A 32 -1.60 3.40 -6.68
CA GLN A 32 -0.47 3.76 -5.83
C GLN A 32 0.16 2.54 -5.15
N PHE A 33 -0.64 1.54 -4.80
CA PHE A 33 -0.15 0.27 -4.29
C PHE A 33 0.73 -0.44 -5.32
N LYS A 34 0.25 -0.54 -6.56
CA LYS A 34 0.98 -1.16 -7.66
C LYS A 34 2.27 -0.40 -8.01
N GLU A 35 2.21 0.92 -8.08
CA GLU A 35 3.39 1.75 -8.32
C GLU A 35 4.44 1.64 -7.21
N THR A 36 3.99 1.49 -5.96
CA THR A 36 4.91 1.45 -4.81
C THR A 36 5.51 0.07 -4.57
N THR A 37 4.72 -1.00 -4.73
CA THR A 37 5.14 -2.39 -4.44
C THR A 37 5.57 -3.16 -5.68
N GLY A 38 5.20 -2.71 -6.88
CA GLY A 38 5.32 -3.47 -8.12
C GLY A 38 4.35 -4.66 -8.22
N LYS A 39 3.43 -4.83 -7.26
CA LYS A 39 2.51 -5.97 -7.19
C LYS A 39 1.08 -5.51 -7.48
N ASP A 40 0.33 -6.34 -8.18
CA ASP A 40 -1.10 -6.13 -8.31
C ASP A 40 -1.81 -6.26 -6.96
N TYR A 41 -2.79 -5.39 -6.74
CA TYR A 41 -3.63 -5.45 -5.56
C TYR A 41 -4.65 -6.56 -5.73
N GLU A 42 -4.42 -7.68 -5.05
CA GLU A 42 -5.40 -8.75 -4.92
C GLU A 42 -6.17 -8.56 -3.62
N PRO A 43 -7.47 -8.18 -3.67
CA PRO A 43 -8.29 -8.17 -2.47
C PRO A 43 -8.35 -9.60 -1.92
N GLN A 44 -7.79 -9.83 -0.73
CA GLN A 44 -8.05 -11.07 -0.01
C GLN A 44 -9.54 -11.11 0.33
N ALA A 45 -10.21 -12.13 -0.21
CA ALA A 45 -11.63 -12.42 -0.02
C ALA A 45 -11.98 -12.61 1.47
#